data_AF-A0A4R0YZW5-F1
#
_entry.id   AF-A0A4R0YZW5-F1
#
_cell.length_a   1.000
_cell.length_b   1.000
_cell.length_c   1.000
_cell.angle_alpha   90.00
_cell.angle_beta   90.00
_cell.angle_gamma   90.00
#
_symmetry.space_group_name_H-M   'P 1'
#
loop_
_entity.id
_entity.type
_entity.pdbx_description
1 polymer ?
#
loop_
_entity_poly.entity_id
_entity_poly.type
_entity_poly.pdbx_seq_one_letter_code
_entity_poly.pdbx_strand_id
1 'polypeptide(L)'
;MLRGLYTAAGAMNALQRQQEILSNNLGNVRTPGFKASNGVVRSFPEMLLAQVSNPGNARSRVQGEVGTLSTGVYLQETMPRFSSGSISETGSPTDVYMKVPVDATGAAMFAVEQNGETLYTTNGRFAVDEERFLRSADGGYILSDAGERIQLPSSEFTLSVDGQITSLGQNVATLGAVQVNDLATLEQVGNDYRVNGDAPPAANVQFQQGFIEEANVDLDRTMADLMTTYRQFEANQKVVQAYDKSAERAIEIARIR
;
A
#
# COMPACT_ATOMS: atom_id res chain seq x y z
N MET A 1 32.99 -13.63 -8.22
CA MET A 1 32.05 -13.34 -9.33
C MET A 1 30.60 -13.62 -8.95
N LEU A 2 30.25 -14.81 -8.42
CA LEU A 2 28.87 -15.17 -8.04
C LEU A 2 28.16 -14.18 -7.09
N ARG A 3 28.84 -13.64 -6.07
CA ARG A 3 28.22 -12.70 -5.09
C ARG A 3 27.78 -11.34 -5.69
N GLY A 4 28.48 -10.85 -6.71
CA GLY A 4 28.11 -9.63 -7.43
C GLY A 4 26.82 -9.80 -8.24
N LEU A 5 26.60 -11.02 -8.75
CA LEU A 5 25.36 -11.39 -9.44
C LEU A 5 24.17 -11.46 -8.46
N TYR A 6 24.36 -12.07 -7.28
CA TYR A 6 23.29 -12.17 -6.27
C TYR A 6 22.88 -10.81 -5.70
N THR A 7 23.83 -9.90 -5.50
CA THR A 7 23.53 -8.54 -5.05
C THR A 7 22.79 -7.74 -6.13
N ALA A 8 23.21 -7.84 -7.39
CA ALA A 8 22.50 -7.24 -8.52
C ALA A 8 21.08 -7.83 -8.69
N ALA A 9 20.93 -9.16 -8.60
CA ALA A 9 19.63 -9.82 -8.68
C ALA A 9 18.69 -9.44 -7.53
N GLY A 10 19.20 -9.36 -6.30
CA GLY A 10 18.43 -8.88 -5.14
C GLY A 10 17.97 -7.44 -5.31
N ALA A 11 18.85 -6.55 -5.80
CA ALA A 11 18.51 -5.18 -6.13
C ALA A 11 17.44 -5.10 -7.24
N MET A 12 17.55 -5.91 -8.29
CA MET A 12 16.56 -5.96 -9.37
C MET A 12 15.19 -6.41 -8.86
N ASN A 13 15.12 -7.43 -7.99
CA ASN A 13 13.86 -7.86 -7.38
C ASN A 13 13.23 -6.75 -6.52
N ALA A 14 14.04 -6.04 -5.73
CA ALA A 14 13.56 -4.92 -4.92
C ALA A 14 13.04 -3.77 -5.79
N LEU A 15 13.75 -3.43 -6.86
CA LEU A 15 13.34 -2.40 -7.83
C LEU A 15 12.08 -2.78 -8.60
N GLN A 16 11.92 -4.05 -8.96
CA GLN A 16 10.69 -4.55 -9.58
C GLN A 16 9.49 -4.36 -8.64
N ARG A 17 9.61 -4.76 -7.36
CA ARG A 17 8.53 -4.55 -6.39
C ARG A 17 8.25 -3.06 -6.16
N GLN A 18 9.28 -2.22 -6.12
CA GLN A 18 9.10 -0.77 -6.03
C GLN A 18 8.34 -0.22 -7.24
N GLN A 19 8.64 -0.70 -8.44
CA GLN A 19 7.93 -0.33 -9.66
C GLN A 19 6.46 -0.75 -9.61
N GLU A 20 6.16 -1.96 -9.11
CA GLU A 20 4.79 -2.45 -8.94
C GLU A 20 3.99 -1.55 -7.99
N ILE A 21 4.58 -1.13 -6.87
CA ILE A 21 3.95 -0.22 -5.90
C ILE A 21 3.66 1.14 -6.52
N LEU A 22 4.66 1.75 -7.18
CA LEU A 22 4.51 3.06 -7.81
C LEU A 22 3.49 3.01 -8.95
N SER A 23 3.44 1.90 -9.70
CA SER A 23 2.44 1.69 -10.76
C SER A 23 1.03 1.55 -10.18
N ASN A 24 0.87 0.85 -9.05
CA ASN A 24 -0.41 0.76 -8.34
C ASN A 24 -0.87 2.14 -7.84
N ASN A 25 0.01 2.89 -7.18
CA ASN A 25 -0.28 4.26 -6.73
C ASN A 25 -0.70 5.16 -7.90
N LEU A 26 -0.01 5.06 -9.03
CA LEU A 26 -0.31 5.84 -10.24
C LEU A 26 -1.68 5.47 -10.83
N GLY A 27 -2.00 4.17 -10.89
CA GLY A 27 -3.29 3.68 -11.39
C GLY A 27 -4.46 4.14 -10.52
N ASN A 28 -4.24 4.29 -9.21
CA ASN A 28 -5.25 4.65 -8.24
C ASN A 28 -5.25 6.14 -7.82
N VAL A 29 -4.50 7.00 -8.52
CA VAL A 29 -4.45 8.45 -8.22
C VAL A 29 -5.82 9.15 -8.33
N ARG A 30 -6.76 8.57 -9.10
CA ARG A 30 -8.13 9.08 -9.26
C ARG A 30 -9.18 8.28 -8.47
N THR A 31 -8.75 7.26 -7.74
CA THR A 31 -9.65 6.43 -6.92
C THR A 31 -9.91 7.17 -5.60
N PRO A 32 -11.16 7.57 -5.31
CA PRO A 32 -11.46 8.27 -4.06
C PRO A 32 -11.10 7.42 -2.84
N GLY A 33 -10.57 8.05 -1.80
CA GLY A 33 -10.14 7.39 -0.56
C GLY A 33 -8.81 6.63 -0.64
N PHE A 34 -8.26 6.37 -1.83
CA PHE A 34 -7.07 5.52 -1.97
C PHE A 34 -5.87 6.04 -1.18
N LYS A 35 -5.23 5.13 -0.43
CA LYS A 35 -4.05 5.42 0.41
C LYS A 35 -2.78 4.92 -0.27
N ALA A 36 -1.91 5.86 -0.62
CA ALA A 36 -0.61 5.63 -1.22
C ALA A 36 0.22 4.65 -0.38
N SER A 37 0.68 3.59 -1.04
CA SER A 37 1.57 2.61 -0.44
C SER A 37 3.02 3.01 -0.65
N ASN A 38 3.83 2.93 0.40
CA ASN A 38 5.27 3.15 0.31
C ASN A 38 6.01 1.83 0.49
N GLY A 39 6.97 1.57 -0.39
CA GLY A 39 7.92 0.48 -0.24
C GLY A 39 9.07 0.90 0.69
N VAL A 40 9.24 0.22 1.83
CA VAL A 40 10.42 0.41 2.68
C VAL A 40 11.54 -0.51 2.19
N VAL A 41 12.52 0.05 1.49
CA VAL A 41 13.74 -0.66 1.08
C VAL A 41 14.67 -0.77 2.29
N ARG A 42 15.07 -1.98 2.64
CA ARG A 42 16.09 -2.23 3.68
C ARG A 42 17.30 -2.94 3.08
N SER A 43 18.49 -2.56 3.54
CA SER A 43 19.70 -3.33 3.28
C SER A 43 19.70 -4.59 4.15
N PHE A 44 20.22 -5.70 3.61
CA PHE A 44 20.54 -6.86 4.44
C PHE A 44 21.52 -6.44 5.55
N PRO A 45 21.42 -7.04 6.75
CA PRO A 45 22.35 -6.78 7.84
C PRO A 45 23.80 -6.92 7.36
N GLU A 46 24.63 -5.97 7.76
CA GLU A 46 26.05 -5.97 7.43
C GLU A 46 26.74 -7.16 8.10
N MET A 47 27.54 -7.90 7.33
CA MET A 47 28.42 -8.92 7.89
C MET A 47 29.76 -8.28 8.21
N LEU A 48 30.25 -8.48 9.45
CA LEU A 48 31.60 -8.10 9.84
C LEU A 48 32.62 -9.01 9.17
N LEU A 49 33.53 -8.44 8.39
CA LEU A 49 34.64 -9.17 7.80
C LEU A 49 35.84 -9.16 8.76
N ALA A 50 36.23 -10.35 9.23
CA ALA A 50 37.44 -10.54 10.00
C ALA A 50 38.54 -11.14 9.12
N GLN A 51 39.76 -10.64 9.27
CA GLN A 51 40.93 -11.19 8.58
C GLN A 51 41.21 -12.61 9.09
N VAL A 52 41.27 -13.59 8.18
CA VAL A 52 41.71 -14.95 8.51
C VAL A 52 43.24 -14.95 8.56
N SER A 53 43.82 -15.12 9.75
CA SER A 53 45.26 -15.19 9.94
C SER A 53 45.82 -16.48 9.32
N ASN A 54 46.82 -16.35 8.44
CA ASN A 54 47.52 -17.47 7.82
C ASN A 54 48.38 -18.20 8.88
N PRO A 55 48.27 -19.54 9.08
CA PRO A 55 48.97 -20.24 10.17
C PRO A 55 50.51 -20.23 10.09
N GLY A 56 51.10 -19.72 9.00
CA GLY A 56 52.55 -19.73 8.78
C GLY A 56 53.34 -18.52 9.32
N ASN A 57 52.69 -17.41 9.72
CA ASN A 57 53.38 -16.19 10.15
C ASN A 57 52.94 -15.74 11.55
N ALA A 58 53.66 -16.19 12.58
CA ALA A 58 53.38 -15.94 14.00
C ALA A 58 53.57 -14.47 14.47
N ARG A 59 53.78 -13.50 13.56
CA ARG A 59 54.08 -12.10 13.89
C ARG A 59 52.99 -11.09 13.54
N SER A 60 51.84 -11.50 13.03
CA SER A 60 50.71 -10.60 12.77
C SER A 60 49.45 -11.07 13.50
N ARG A 61 49.40 -10.87 14.83
CA ARG A 61 48.20 -11.12 15.66
C ARG A 61 47.37 -9.85 15.84
N VAL A 62 47.20 -9.07 14.78
CA VAL A 62 46.14 -8.06 14.77
C VAL A 62 45.06 -8.64 13.88
N GLN A 63 44.02 -9.17 14.50
CA GLN A 63 42.77 -9.44 13.82
C GLN A 63 42.16 -8.07 13.51
N GLY A 64 42.62 -7.47 12.41
CA GLY A 64 42.12 -6.19 11.95
C GLY A 64 40.70 -6.38 11.45
N GLU A 65 39.78 -5.58 11.96
CA GLU A 65 38.47 -5.41 11.35
C GLU A 65 38.69 -4.90 9.92
N VAL A 66 38.31 -5.70 8.92
CA VAL A 66 38.50 -5.36 7.50
C VAL A 66 37.43 -4.37 7.03
N GLY A 67 36.32 -4.30 7.76
CA GLY A 67 35.16 -3.47 7.50
C GLY A 67 33.87 -4.28 7.44
N THR A 68 32.76 -3.60 7.12
CA THR A 68 31.45 -4.22 6.96
C THR A 68 31.15 -4.53 5.50
N LEU A 69 30.40 -5.60 5.25
CA LEU A 69 29.93 -5.97 3.92
C LEU A 69 28.42 -6.08 3.91
N SER A 70 27.76 -5.28 3.07
CA SER A 70 26.33 -5.42 2.81
C SER A 70 26.06 -6.58 1.85
N THR A 71 25.09 -7.44 2.18
CA THR A 71 24.75 -8.65 1.40
C THR A 71 23.61 -8.39 0.40
N GLY A 72 23.23 -7.13 0.17
CA GLY A 72 22.21 -6.72 -0.80
C GLY A 72 21.10 -5.88 -0.18
N VAL A 73 19.99 -5.73 -0.91
CA VAL A 73 18.78 -5.02 -0.47
C VAL A 73 17.55 -5.89 -0.69
N TYR A 74 16.53 -5.71 0.15
CA TYR A 74 15.21 -6.30 -0.05
C TYR A 74 14.11 -5.29 0.30
N LEU A 75 12.94 -5.47 -0.29
CA LEU A 75 11.75 -4.72 0.08
C LEU A 75 11.00 -5.51 1.16
N GLN A 76 10.91 -4.96 2.37
CA GLN A 76 10.35 -5.69 3.51
C GLN A 76 8.83 -5.79 3.43
N GLU A 77 8.16 -4.64 3.32
CA GLU A 77 6.70 -4.57 3.42
C GLU A 77 6.19 -3.27 2.79
N THR A 78 4.95 -3.32 2.31
CA THR A 78 4.21 -2.18 1.76
C THR A 78 3.21 -1.73 2.81
N MET A 79 3.42 -0.54 3.35
CA MET A 79 2.49 0.03 4.33
C MET A 79 1.73 1.19 3.67
N PRO A 80 0.39 1.11 3.58
CA PRO A 80 -0.43 2.23 3.15
C PRO A 80 -0.29 3.39 4.12
N ARG A 81 -0.20 4.62 3.61
CA ARG A 81 -0.21 5.82 4.45
C ARG A 81 -1.64 6.30 4.65
N PHE A 82 -2.17 6.15 5.85
CA PHE A 82 -3.51 6.61 6.23
C PHE A 82 -3.57 8.10 6.58
N SER A 83 -2.83 8.95 5.86
CA SER A 83 -3.00 10.40 5.94
C SER A 83 -4.21 10.82 5.11
N SER A 84 -4.94 11.84 5.56
CA SER A 84 -6.04 12.42 4.78
C SER A 84 -5.53 13.05 3.49
N GLY A 85 -6.23 12.80 2.39
CA GLY A 85 -6.06 13.45 1.10
C GLY A 85 -6.76 14.80 1.02
N SER A 86 -6.74 15.39 -0.18
CA SER A 86 -7.53 16.59 -0.48
C SER A 86 -9.02 16.25 -0.47
N ILE A 87 -9.87 17.19 -0.06
CA ILE A 87 -11.32 17.02 -0.07
C ILE A 87 -11.86 17.76 -1.29
N SER A 88 -12.71 17.10 -2.07
CA SER A 88 -13.30 17.64 -3.29
C SER A 88 -14.81 17.60 -3.21
N GLU A 89 -15.47 18.72 -3.54
CA GLU A 89 -16.93 18.81 -3.62
C GLU A 89 -17.37 18.31 -5.00
N THR A 90 -18.14 17.22 -5.03
CA THR A 90 -18.66 16.63 -6.26
C THR A 90 -20.11 17.00 -6.52
N GLY A 91 -20.86 17.34 -5.47
CA GLY A 91 -22.31 17.60 -5.53
C GLY A 91 -23.14 16.34 -5.80
N SER A 92 -22.53 15.15 -5.87
CA SER A 92 -23.26 13.89 -6.07
C SER A 92 -23.86 13.41 -4.75
N PRO A 93 -25.15 13.04 -4.70
CA PRO A 93 -25.77 12.53 -3.47
C PRO A 93 -25.20 11.16 -3.05
N THR A 94 -24.56 10.42 -3.95
CA THR A 94 -23.97 9.10 -3.62
C THR A 94 -22.53 9.19 -3.13
N ASP A 95 -21.92 10.38 -3.20
CA ASP A 95 -20.57 10.60 -2.71
C ASP A 95 -20.62 11.04 -1.24
N VAL A 96 -19.84 10.37 -0.40
CA VAL A 96 -19.82 10.56 1.05
C VAL A 96 -18.40 10.72 1.54
N TYR A 97 -18.12 11.85 2.18
CA TYR A 97 -16.86 12.10 2.87
C TYR A 97 -17.00 11.77 4.35
N MET A 98 -16.02 11.03 4.87
CA MET A 98 -15.88 10.73 6.28
C MET A 98 -14.88 11.70 6.92
N LYS A 99 -15.40 12.62 7.73
CA LYS A 99 -14.58 13.55 8.51
C LYS A 99 -14.19 12.91 9.84
N VAL A 100 -12.91 12.60 9.95
CA VAL A 100 -12.30 12.03 11.16
C VAL A 100 -11.77 13.17 12.04
N PRO A 101 -11.94 13.12 13.38
CA PRO A 101 -11.32 14.08 14.29
C PRO A 101 -9.80 14.11 14.16
N VAL A 102 -9.19 15.29 14.28
CA VAL A 102 -7.72 15.48 14.18
C VAL A 102 -6.95 14.69 15.24
N ASP A 103 -7.57 14.44 16.39
CA ASP A 103 -6.97 13.72 17.52
C ASP A 103 -7.19 12.19 17.44
N ALA A 104 -7.91 11.70 16.42
CA ALA A 104 -8.17 10.27 16.29
C ALA A 104 -6.88 9.53 15.88
N THR A 105 -6.50 8.54 16.68
CA THR A 105 -5.42 7.63 16.34
C THR A 105 -5.93 6.54 15.40
N GLY A 106 -5.22 6.28 14.30
CA GLY A 106 -5.55 5.20 13.36
C GLY A 106 -6.34 5.66 12.14
N ALA A 107 -7.07 4.74 11.51
CA ALA A 107 -7.84 4.99 10.29
C ALA A 107 -9.33 4.69 10.50
N ALA A 108 -10.19 5.63 10.10
CA ALA A 108 -11.62 5.41 10.01
C ALA A 108 -12.00 4.89 8.62
N MET A 109 -12.85 3.87 8.56
CA MET A 109 -13.21 3.17 7.32
C MET A 109 -14.69 2.78 7.31
N PHE A 110 -15.29 2.75 6.12
CA PHE A 110 -16.62 2.20 5.89
C PHE A 110 -16.54 0.67 5.86
N ALA A 111 -17.55 0.01 6.40
CA ALA A 111 -17.68 -1.44 6.32
C ALA A 111 -18.37 -1.85 5.01
N VAL A 112 -17.77 -2.78 4.28
CA VAL A 112 -18.31 -3.36 3.04
C VAL A 112 -18.35 -4.88 3.14
N GLU A 113 -19.36 -5.51 2.57
CA GLU A 113 -19.44 -6.95 2.40
C GLU A 113 -19.14 -7.32 0.94
N GLN A 114 -18.15 -8.19 0.75
CA GLN A 114 -17.81 -8.75 -0.55
C GLN A 114 -17.64 -10.27 -0.41
N ASN A 115 -18.35 -11.04 -1.24
CA ASN A 115 -18.29 -12.51 -1.23
C ASN A 115 -18.57 -13.17 0.15
N GLY A 116 -19.38 -12.52 1.01
CA GLY A 116 -19.69 -12.99 2.36
C GLY A 116 -18.61 -12.67 3.40
N GLU A 117 -17.57 -11.91 3.03
CA GLU A 117 -16.55 -11.41 3.93
C GLU A 117 -16.72 -9.89 4.15
N THR A 118 -16.56 -9.45 5.40
CA THR A 118 -16.53 -8.01 5.74
C THR A 118 -15.13 -7.46 5.48
N LEU A 119 -15.04 -6.55 4.52
CA LEU A 119 -13.86 -5.73 4.23
C LEU A 119 -14.13 -4.29 4.63
N TYR A 120 -13.10 -3.48 4.62
CA TYR A 120 -13.15 -2.08 5.04
C TYR A 120 -12.56 -1.19 3.97
N THR A 121 -13.26 -0.10 3.65
CA THR A 121 -12.85 0.81 2.59
C THR A 121 -12.83 2.24 3.09
N THR A 122 -11.93 3.04 2.54
CA THR A 122 -11.95 4.51 2.71
C THR A 122 -12.64 5.19 1.52
N ASN A 123 -13.05 4.42 0.52
CA ASN A 123 -13.69 4.94 -0.67
C ASN A 123 -15.12 5.38 -0.33
N GLY A 124 -15.35 6.68 -0.43
CA GLY A 124 -16.64 7.32 -0.17
C GLY A 124 -17.56 7.38 -1.38
N ARG A 125 -17.16 6.85 -2.55
CA ARG A 125 -17.99 6.85 -3.75
C ARG A 125 -18.89 5.63 -3.76
N PHE A 126 -20.18 5.87 -3.50
CA PHE A 126 -21.19 4.82 -3.53
C PHE A 126 -22.03 4.86 -4.81
N ALA A 127 -22.71 3.76 -5.07
CA ALA A 127 -23.69 3.60 -6.13
C ALA A 127 -24.88 2.79 -5.59
N VAL A 128 -26.07 3.06 -6.11
CA VAL A 128 -27.26 2.24 -5.81
C VAL A 128 -27.47 1.28 -6.96
N ASP A 129 -27.53 -0.02 -6.68
CA ASP A 129 -27.76 -1.04 -7.70
C ASP A 129 -29.24 -1.19 -8.09
N GLU A 130 -29.53 -2.09 -9.05
CA GLU A 130 -30.90 -2.35 -9.52
C GLU A 130 -31.81 -2.96 -8.44
N GLU A 131 -31.21 -3.69 -7.49
CA GLU A 131 -31.86 -4.27 -6.31
C GLU A 131 -32.01 -3.25 -5.17
N ARG A 132 -31.55 -2.01 -5.39
CA ARG A 132 -31.53 -0.86 -4.49
C ARG A 132 -30.63 -1.00 -3.28
N PHE A 133 -29.61 -1.85 -3.36
CA PHE A 133 -28.55 -1.87 -2.37
C PHE A 133 -27.53 -0.78 -2.63
N LEU A 134 -27.02 -0.20 -1.54
CA LEU A 134 -25.88 0.71 -1.59
C LEU A 134 -24.60 -0.12 -1.76
N ARG A 135 -23.80 0.21 -2.76
CA ARG A 135 -22.54 -0.46 -3.09
C ARG A 135 -21.38 0.52 -3.17
N SER A 136 -20.19 0.05 -2.81
CA SER A 136 -18.93 0.72 -3.10
C SER A 136 -18.61 0.67 -4.60
N ALA A 137 -17.74 1.55 -5.08
CA ALA A 137 -17.24 1.56 -6.46
C ALA A 137 -16.58 0.22 -6.87
N ASP A 138 -16.02 -0.52 -5.91
CA ASP A 138 -15.39 -1.83 -6.11
C ASP A 138 -16.40 -3.01 -6.08
N GLY A 139 -17.70 -2.70 -5.95
CA GLY A 139 -18.81 -3.67 -6.08
C GLY A 139 -19.27 -4.34 -4.78
N GLY A 140 -18.59 -4.09 -3.67
CA GLY A 140 -19.00 -4.54 -2.33
C GLY A 140 -20.26 -3.84 -1.82
N TYR A 141 -21.07 -4.52 -1.02
CA TYR A 141 -22.27 -3.94 -0.39
C TYR A 141 -21.89 -3.12 0.83
N ILE A 142 -22.38 -1.89 0.94
CA ILE A 142 -22.14 -1.07 2.12
C ILE A 142 -22.98 -1.59 3.29
N LEU A 143 -22.34 -1.72 4.45
CA LEU A 143 -22.96 -2.22 5.67
C LEU A 143 -23.40 -1.07 6.59
N SER A 144 -24.48 -1.33 7.34
CA SER A 144 -24.94 -0.47 8.42
C SER A 144 -24.07 -0.62 9.67
N ASP A 145 -24.32 0.21 10.68
CA ASP A 145 -23.77 0.06 12.04
C ASP A 145 -24.10 -1.30 12.69
N ALA A 146 -25.23 -1.91 12.32
CA ALA A 146 -25.63 -3.25 12.71
C ALA A 146 -24.98 -4.37 11.88
N GLY A 147 -24.18 -4.05 10.85
CA GLY A 147 -23.54 -5.01 9.96
C GLY A 147 -24.47 -5.60 8.90
N GLU A 148 -25.62 -4.97 8.64
CA GLU A 148 -26.59 -5.41 7.63
C GLU A 148 -26.41 -4.63 6.32
N ARG A 149 -26.72 -5.26 5.18
CA ARG A 149 -26.68 -4.58 3.87
C ARG A 149 -27.75 -3.49 3.81
N ILE A 150 -27.36 -2.31 3.35
CA ILE A 150 -28.28 -1.16 3.28
C ILE A 150 -29.07 -1.22 1.97
N GLN A 151 -30.38 -1.47 2.08
CA GLN A 151 -31.33 -1.40 0.96
C GLN A 151 -32.17 -0.13 1.04
N LEU A 152 -32.20 0.64 -0.05
CA LEU A 152 -32.94 1.90 -0.12
C LEU A 152 -34.30 1.69 -0.82
N PRO A 153 -35.38 2.36 -0.37
CA PRO A 153 -36.65 2.33 -1.07
C PRO A 153 -36.61 3.10 -2.40
N SER A 154 -35.75 4.12 -2.53
CA SER A 154 -35.47 4.86 -3.77
C SER A 154 -33.97 5.04 -4.03
N SER A 155 -33.60 5.35 -5.27
CA SER A 155 -32.22 5.69 -5.65
C SER A 155 -31.71 6.98 -5.01
N GLU A 156 -32.63 7.86 -4.61
CA GLU A 156 -32.32 9.08 -3.87
C GLU A 156 -32.34 8.81 -2.36
N PHE A 157 -31.28 9.25 -1.69
CA PHE A 157 -31.17 9.25 -0.24
C PHE A 157 -30.44 10.51 0.22
N THR A 158 -30.67 10.90 1.46
CA THR A 158 -29.92 11.96 2.13
C THR A 158 -29.22 11.38 3.36
N LEU A 159 -27.98 11.82 3.59
CA LEU A 159 -27.17 11.38 4.70
C LEU A 159 -27.02 12.53 5.70
N SER A 160 -27.43 12.29 6.94
CA SER A 160 -27.21 13.23 8.04
C SER A 160 -25.73 13.20 8.49
N VAL A 161 -25.32 14.25 9.19
CA VAL A 161 -23.95 14.37 9.76
C VAL A 161 -23.62 13.21 10.69
N ASP A 162 -24.62 12.66 11.37
CA ASP A 162 -24.49 11.52 12.29
C ASP A 162 -24.49 10.15 11.57
N GLY A 163 -24.51 10.13 10.25
CA GLY A 163 -24.48 8.90 9.45
C GLY A 163 -25.84 8.26 9.20
N GLN A 164 -26.94 8.88 9.65
CA GLN A 164 -28.29 8.39 9.37
C GLN A 164 -28.68 8.62 7.91
N ILE A 165 -29.05 7.53 7.23
CA ILE A 165 -29.53 7.53 5.86
C ILE A 165 -31.04 7.60 5.88
N THR A 166 -31.57 8.63 5.23
CA THR A 166 -33.01 8.81 5.04
C THR A 166 -33.36 8.78 3.56
N SER A 167 -34.46 8.12 3.24
CA SER A 167 -34.97 8.00 1.87
C SER A 167 -36.48 8.22 1.90
N LEU A 168 -36.99 9.06 1.00
CA LEU A 168 -38.41 9.47 0.96
C LEU A 168 -38.94 10.00 2.32
N GLY A 169 -38.07 10.62 3.12
CA GLY A 169 -38.43 11.17 4.43
C GLY A 169 -38.53 10.13 5.57
N GLN A 170 -38.18 8.87 5.32
CA GLN A 170 -38.09 7.83 6.34
C GLN A 170 -36.63 7.48 6.63
N ASN A 171 -36.31 7.19 7.90
CA ASN A 171 -35.01 6.67 8.29
C ASN A 171 -34.92 5.20 7.88
N VAL A 172 -33.89 4.85 7.11
CA VAL A 172 -33.65 3.51 6.57
C VAL A 172 -32.61 2.77 7.39
N ALA A 173 -31.45 3.39 7.61
CA ALA A 173 -30.30 2.78 8.27
C ALA A 173 -29.30 3.85 8.75
N THR A 174 -28.38 3.47 9.63
CA THR A 174 -27.18 4.26 9.95
C THR A 174 -25.98 3.64 9.24
N LEU A 175 -25.16 4.48 8.62
CA LEU A 175 -23.96 4.04 7.90
C LEU A 175 -22.93 3.45 8.87
N GLY A 176 -22.42 2.25 8.57
CA GLY A 176 -21.39 1.60 9.37
C GLY A 176 -20.01 2.22 9.13
N ALA A 177 -19.38 2.69 10.20
CA ALA A 177 -17.99 3.13 10.18
C ALA A 177 -17.23 2.52 11.35
N VAL A 178 -15.99 2.09 11.11
CA VAL A 178 -15.10 1.52 12.12
C VAL A 178 -13.83 2.33 12.23
N GLN A 179 -13.22 2.34 13.42
CA GLN A 179 -11.93 2.95 13.66
C GLN A 179 -10.90 1.85 13.95
N VAL A 180 -9.89 1.73 13.10
CA VAL A 180 -8.78 0.80 13.28
C VAL A 180 -7.58 1.55 13.85
N ASN A 181 -7.29 1.32 15.13
CA ASN A 181 -6.21 1.99 15.84
C ASN A 181 -4.82 1.45 15.45
N ASP A 182 -4.70 0.14 15.28
CA ASP A 182 -3.46 -0.51 14.87
C ASP A 182 -3.47 -0.80 13.37
N LEU A 183 -2.75 0.02 12.61
CA LEU A 183 -2.68 -0.12 11.16
C LEU A 183 -1.89 -1.38 10.72
N ALA A 184 -1.11 -2.01 11.61
CA ALA A 184 -0.38 -3.23 11.29
C ALA A 184 -1.31 -4.45 11.18
N THR A 185 -2.54 -4.38 11.70
CA THR A 185 -3.54 -5.45 11.53
C THR A 185 -4.25 -5.40 10.18
N LEU A 186 -4.01 -4.36 9.37
CA LEU A 186 -4.64 -4.19 8.07
C LEU A 186 -3.90 -4.97 6.99
N GLU A 187 -4.64 -5.85 6.33
CA GLU A 187 -4.19 -6.56 5.14
C GLU A 187 -4.93 -6.00 3.93
N GLN A 188 -4.18 -5.54 2.91
CA GLN A 188 -4.79 -5.00 1.69
C GLN A 188 -5.33 -6.14 0.81
N VAL A 189 -6.61 -6.06 0.46
CA VAL A 189 -7.31 -6.99 -0.45
C VAL A 189 -7.88 -6.17 -1.61
N GLY A 190 -7.10 -6.06 -2.68
CA GLY A 190 -7.43 -5.14 -3.78
C GLY A 190 -7.34 -3.67 -3.35
N ASN A 191 -8.45 -2.95 -3.44
CA ASN A 191 -8.57 -1.56 -2.96
C ASN A 191 -9.12 -1.45 -1.53
N ASP A 192 -9.63 -2.55 -0.99
CA ASP A 192 -10.21 -2.62 0.35
C ASP A 192 -9.22 -3.29 1.32
N TYR A 193 -9.57 -3.27 2.61
CA TYR A 193 -8.73 -3.79 3.69
C TYR A 193 -9.46 -4.82 4.52
N ARG A 194 -8.79 -5.93 4.81
CA ARG A 194 -9.18 -6.88 5.86
C ARG A 194 -8.53 -6.47 7.16
N VAL A 195 -9.28 -6.51 8.27
CA VAL A 195 -8.74 -6.26 9.61
C VAL A 195 -8.56 -7.61 10.32
N ASN A 196 -7.31 -7.94 10.63
CA ASN A 196 -6.95 -9.10 11.45
C ASN A 196 -6.91 -8.69 12.93
N GLY A 197 -8.08 -8.41 13.52
CA GLY A 197 -8.18 -7.88 14.88
C GLY A 197 -9.55 -7.29 15.18
N ASP A 198 -9.61 -6.40 16.17
CA ASP A 198 -10.83 -5.68 16.54
C ASP A 198 -10.97 -4.41 15.68
N ALA A 199 -12.19 -4.15 15.21
CA ALA A 199 -12.56 -2.97 14.42
C ALA A 199 -13.76 -2.30 15.09
N PRO A 200 -13.55 -1.63 16.24
CA PRO A 200 -14.66 -1.01 16.96
C PRO A 200 -15.34 0.07 16.12
N PRO A 201 -16.65 0.32 16.33
CA PRO A 201 -17.35 1.41 15.68
C PRO A 201 -16.62 2.75 15.88
N ALA A 202 -16.57 3.57 14.83
CA ALA A 202 -15.86 4.83 14.86
C ALA A 202 -16.61 5.87 15.70
N ALA A 203 -16.01 6.32 16.80
CA ALA A 203 -16.59 7.36 17.64
C ALA A 203 -16.30 8.76 17.08
N ASN A 204 -17.30 9.66 17.15
CA ASN A 204 -17.19 11.08 16.77
C ASN A 204 -16.82 11.35 15.30
N VAL A 205 -17.09 10.39 14.42
CA VAL A 205 -16.97 10.60 12.97
C VAL A 205 -18.17 11.37 12.47
N GLN A 206 -17.93 12.34 11.60
CA GLN A 206 -18.98 13.10 10.93
C GLN A 206 -18.99 12.76 9.45
N PHE A 207 -20.18 12.66 8.87
CA PHE A 207 -20.34 12.40 7.45
C PHE A 207 -20.79 13.65 6.71
N GLN A 208 -20.29 13.81 5.48
CA GLN A 208 -20.67 14.90 4.60
C GLN A 208 -21.00 14.34 3.22
N GLN A 209 -22.27 14.48 2.84
CA GLN A 209 -22.77 14.08 1.52
C GLN A 209 -22.35 15.11 0.45
N GLY A 210 -22.05 14.66 -0.77
CA GLY A 210 -21.62 15.52 -1.88
C GLY A 210 -20.12 15.82 -1.89
N PHE A 211 -19.35 15.18 -1.01
CA PHE A 211 -17.90 15.34 -0.90
C PHE A 211 -17.22 14.00 -1.01
N ILE A 212 -16.00 13.99 -1.55
CA ILE A 212 -15.11 12.83 -1.55
C ILE A 212 -13.74 13.21 -1.02
N GLU A 213 -13.07 12.24 -0.41
CA GLU A 213 -11.63 12.31 -0.19
C GLU A 213 -10.92 11.85 -1.45
N GLU A 214 -10.00 12.66 -1.98
CA GLU A 214 -9.13 12.28 -3.10
C GLU A 214 -8.00 11.36 -2.62
N ALA A 215 -7.41 10.60 -3.56
CA ALA A 215 -6.24 9.78 -3.25
C ALA A 215 -5.10 10.66 -2.71
N ASN A 216 -4.40 10.20 -1.68
CA ASN A 216 -3.25 10.93 -1.12
C ASN A 216 -1.94 10.68 -1.89
N VAL A 217 -2.06 10.47 -3.20
CA VAL A 217 -0.97 10.17 -4.12
C VAL A 217 -0.54 11.47 -4.82
N ASP A 218 0.73 11.81 -4.70
CA ASP A 218 1.33 12.89 -5.49
C ASP A 218 1.75 12.33 -6.85
N LEU A 219 1.05 12.74 -7.91
CA LEU A 219 1.25 12.26 -9.28
C LEU A 219 2.63 12.60 -9.81
N ASP A 220 3.06 13.85 -9.64
CA ASP A 220 4.32 14.35 -10.20
C ASP A 220 5.51 13.65 -9.54
N ARG A 221 5.45 13.51 -8.21
CA ARG A 221 6.47 12.78 -7.45
C ARG A 221 6.48 11.30 -7.79
N THR A 222 5.32 10.66 -7.84
CA THR A 222 5.21 9.21 -8.13
C THR A 222 5.74 8.87 -9.52
N MET A 223 5.49 9.72 -10.52
CA MET A 223 6.04 9.57 -11.88
C MET A 223 7.55 9.76 -11.90
N ALA A 224 8.09 10.74 -11.17
CA ALA A 224 9.53 10.95 -11.06
C ALA A 224 10.24 9.76 -10.37
N ASP A 225 9.64 9.23 -9.31
CA ASP A 225 10.14 8.05 -8.58
C ASP A 225 10.06 6.79 -9.45
N LEU A 226 9.00 6.62 -10.26
CA LEU A 226 8.85 5.50 -11.21
C LEU A 226 9.96 5.54 -12.26
N MET A 227 10.21 6.70 -12.87
CA MET A 227 11.26 6.89 -13.85
C MET A 227 12.66 6.64 -13.27
N THR A 228 12.88 7.08 -12.03
CA THR A 228 14.13 6.83 -11.31
C THR A 228 14.33 5.33 -11.05
N THR A 229 13.29 4.64 -10.59
CA THR A 229 13.29 3.19 -10.35
C THR A 229 13.57 2.42 -11.66
N TYR A 230 12.93 2.83 -12.76
CA TYR A 230 13.15 2.22 -14.08
C TYR A 230 14.60 2.38 -14.55
N ARG A 231 15.19 3.58 -14.44
CA ARG A 231 16.60 3.81 -14.78
C ARG A 231 17.56 3.02 -13.89
N GLN A 232 17.25 2.87 -12.60
CA GLN A 232 18.02 2.03 -11.69
C GLN A 232 17.94 0.55 -12.06
N PHE A 233 16.78 0.08 -12.52
CA PHE A 233 16.59 -1.29 -12.99
C PHE A 233 17.41 -1.55 -14.26
N GLU A 234 17.36 -0.64 -15.25
CA GLU A 234 18.20 -0.72 -16.46
C GLU A 234 19.70 -0.69 -16.14
N ALA A 235 20.13 0.13 -15.18
CA ALA A 235 21.52 0.18 -14.74
C ALA A 235 21.97 -1.17 -14.15
N ASN A 236 21.15 -1.79 -13.29
CA ASN A 236 21.44 -3.12 -12.73
C ASN A 236 21.45 -4.22 -13.80
N GLN A 237 20.58 -4.15 -14.80
CA GLN A 237 20.63 -5.06 -15.95
C GLN A 237 21.96 -4.99 -16.70
N LYS A 238 22.49 -3.77 -16.94
CA LYS A 238 23.80 -3.57 -17.57
C LYS A 238 24.94 -4.16 -16.73
N VAL A 239 24.85 -4.07 -15.40
CA VAL A 239 25.81 -4.70 -14.48
C VAL A 239 25.78 -6.23 -14.60
N VAL A 240 24.60 -6.84 -14.64
CA VAL A 240 24.45 -8.29 -14.86
C VAL A 240 25.05 -8.72 -16.20
N GLN A 241 24.78 -7.98 -17.28
CA GLN A 241 25.38 -8.24 -18.60
C GLN A 241 26.91 -8.10 -18.59
N ALA A 242 27.46 -7.15 -17.83
CA ALA A 242 28.90 -6.98 -17.69
C ALA A 242 29.54 -8.16 -16.93
N TYR A 243 28.88 -8.68 -15.90
CA TYR A 243 29.32 -9.89 -15.20
C TYR A 243 29.27 -11.13 -16.11
N ASP A 244 28.21 -11.28 -16.91
CA ASP A 244 28.06 -12.38 -17.85
C ASP A 244 29.17 -12.39 -18.91
N LYS A 245 29.42 -11.25 -19.56
CA LYS A 245 30.55 -11.07 -20.50
C LYS A 245 31.91 -11.34 -19.86
N SER A 246 32.07 -11.00 -18.58
CA SER A 246 33.32 -11.26 -17.85
C SER A 246 33.51 -12.75 -17.56
N ALA A 247 32.43 -13.46 -17.25
CA ALA A 247 32.44 -14.91 -17.06
C ALA A 247 32.72 -15.65 -18.37
N GLU A 248 32.09 -15.23 -19.47
CA GLU A 248 32.34 -15.78 -20.81
C GLU A 248 33.82 -15.68 -21.21
N ARG A 249 34.42 -14.49 -21.07
CA ARG A 249 35.85 -14.29 -21.32
C ARG A 249 36.74 -15.16 -20.43
N ALA A 250 36.37 -15.35 -19.16
CA ALA A 250 37.13 -16.20 -18.25
C ALA A 250 37.09 -17.67 -18.69
N ILE A 251 35.94 -18.15 -19.18
CA ILE A 251 35.77 -19.50 -19.73
C ILE A 251 36.60 -19.68 -21.01
N GLU A 252 36.60 -18.70 -21.91
CA GLU A 252 37.42 -18.74 -23.13
C GLU A 252 38.91 -18.87 -22.81
N ILE A 253 39.42 -18.10 -21.84
CA ILE A 253 40.82 -18.18 -21.39
C ILE A 253 41.11 -19.56 -20.77
N ALA A 254 40.18 -20.12 -19.99
CA ALA A 254 40.34 -21.43 -19.39
C ALA A 254 40.35 -22.57 -20.42
N ARG A 255 39.68 -22.41 -21.56
CA ARG A 255 39.61 -23.40 -22.65
C ARG A 255 40.88 -23.49 -23.50
N ILE A 256 41.71 -22.45 -23.49
CA ILE A 256 42.97 -22.36 -24.27
C ILE A 256 44.14 -23.05 -23.52
N ARG A 257 43.91 -23.56 -22.31
CA ARG A 257 44.91 -24.28 -21.50
C ARG A 257 44.55 -25.76 -21.36
#